data_AF-A0AAI9GNB6-F1
#
_entry.id   AF-A0AAI9GNB6-F1
#
_cell.length_a   1.000
_cell.length_b   1.000
_cell.length_c   1.000
_cell.angle_alpha   90.00
_cell.angle_beta   90.00
_cell.angle_gamma   90.00
#
_symmetry.space_group_name_H-M   'P 1'
#
loop_
_entity.id
_entity.type
_entity.pdbx_description
1 polymer ?
#
loop_
_entity_poly.entity_id
_entity_poly.type
_entity_poly.pdbx_seq_one_letter_code
_entity_poly.pdbx_strand_id
1 'polypeptide(L)' 'MINPEINDRWAEKRGEMITVNNVAFNRVTFVRDGYEFPCIFPLDRFVKEFTFVSREQGNEKRA' A
#
# COMPACT_ATOMS: atom_id res chain seq x y z
N MET A 1 7.69 12.90 3.74
CA MET A 1 7.12 11.85 2.87
C MET A 1 6.64 10.72 3.77
N ILE A 2 5.45 10.18 3.53
CA ILE A 2 4.94 9.01 4.26
C ILE A 2 5.66 7.77 3.73
N ASN A 3 6.13 6.92 4.64
CA ASN A 3 6.62 5.59 4.29
C ASN A 3 5.44 4.61 4.29
N PRO A 4 5.27 3.81 3.24
CA PRO A 4 4.22 2.80 3.19
C PRO A 4 4.45 1.73 4.25
N GLU A 5 3.35 1.27 4.83
CA GLU A 5 3.28 0.17 5.78
C GLU A 5 2.22 -0.83 5.34
N ILE A 6 2.28 -2.03 5.93
CA ILE A 6 1.30 -3.09 5.70
C ILE A 6 -0.09 -2.59 6.11
N ASN A 7 -1.11 -2.92 5.32
CA ASN A 7 -2.50 -2.46 5.43
C ASN A 7 -2.73 -0.98 5.11
N ASP A 8 -1.74 -0.28 4.56
CA ASP A 8 -1.99 1.04 4.00
C ASP A 8 -2.84 0.96 2.74
N ARG A 9 -3.79 1.88 2.64
CA ARG A 9 -4.56 2.17 1.44
C ARG A 9 -3.94 3.34 0.71
N TRP A 10 -3.63 3.11 -0.56
CA TRP A 10 -3.10 4.13 -1.46
C TRP A 10 -3.92 4.18 -2.74
N ALA A 11 -3.92 5.34 -3.40
CA ALA A 11 -4.52 5.54 -4.72
C ALA A 11 -3.43 5.71 -5.79
N GLU A 12 -3.59 5.01 -6.92
CA GLU A 12 -2.82 5.24 -8.13
C GLU A 12 -3.24 6.54 -8.83
N LYS A 13 -2.42 7.02 -9.79
CA LYS A 13 -2.73 8.20 -10.62
C LYS A 13 -4.09 8.17 -11.31
N ARG A 14 -4.61 6.97 -11.60
CA ARG A 14 -5.91 6.77 -12.27
C ARG A 14 -7.09 6.70 -11.29
N GLY A 15 -6.84 6.80 -9.99
CA GLY A 15 -7.84 6.66 -8.93
C GLY A 15 -8.11 5.22 -8.49
N GLU A 16 -7.43 4.23 -9.08
CA GLU A 16 -7.50 2.85 -8.62
C GLU A 16 -6.89 2.73 -7.22
N MET A 17 -7.60 2.01 -6.35
CA MET A 17 -7.19 1.82 -4.96
C MET A 17 -6.37 0.55 -4.82
N ILE A 18 -5.38 0.60 -3.93
CA ILE A 18 -4.51 -0.52 -3.62
C ILE A 18 -4.39 -0.72 -2.11
N THR A 19 -4.06 -1.94 -1.70
CA THR A 19 -3.67 -2.26 -0.32
C THR A 19 -2.24 -2.77 -0.30
N VAL A 20 -1.40 -2.17 0.55
CA VAL A 20 -0.03 -2.62 0.76
C VAL A 20 -0.04 -3.90 1.61
N ASN A 21 0.53 -4.97 1.06
CA ASN A 21 0.63 -6.27 1.72
C ASN A 21 1.99 -6.48 2.39
N ASN A 22 3.06 -5.90 1.84
CA ASN A 22 4.41 -6.02 2.39
C ASN A 22 5.33 -4.88 1.93
N VAL A 23 6.33 -4.54 2.75
CA VAL A 23 7.41 -3.61 2.40
C VAL A 23 8.74 -4.22 2.82
N ALA A 24 9.57 -4.60 1.85
CA ALA A 24 10.87 -5.23 2.10
C ALA A 24 11.84 -4.97 0.94
N PHE A 25 13.14 -4.94 1.22
CA PHE A 25 14.21 -4.83 0.20
C PHE A 25 14.02 -3.66 -0.78
N ASN A 26 13.63 -2.47 -0.30
CA ASN A 26 13.31 -1.30 -1.12
C ASN A 26 12.19 -1.54 -2.16
N ARG A 27 11.29 -2.48 -1.87
CA ARG A 27 10.12 -2.80 -2.70
C ARG A 27 8.86 -2.81 -1.84
N VAL A 28 7.77 -2.41 -2.47
CA VAL A 28 6.41 -2.47 -1.93
C VAL A 28 5.66 -3.55 -2.70
N THR A 29 5.02 -4.47 -1.97
CA THR A 29 4.10 -5.45 -2.54
C THR A 29 2.69 -5.04 -2.18
N PHE A 30 1.80 -4.94 -3.16
CA PHE A 30 0.42 -4.52 -2.96
C PHE A 30 -0.54 -5.26 -3.90
N VAL A 31 -1.83 -5.23 -3.60
CA VAL A 31 -2.91 -5.71 -4.48
C VAL A 31 -3.80 -4.54 -4.88
N ARG A 32 -4.31 -4.53 -6.12
CA ARG A 32 -5.33 -3.56 -6.56
C ARG A 32 -6.71 -4.08 -6.24
N ASP A 33 -7.65 -3.18 -5.99
CA ASP A 33 -9.05 -3.54 -5.81
C ASP A 33 -9.58 -4.25 -7.08
N GLY A 34 -10.17 -5.43 -6.89
CA GLY A 34 -10.68 -6.26 -7.99
C GLY A 34 -9.62 -7.04 -8.78
N TYR A 35 -8.34 -7.01 -8.35
CA TYR A 35 -7.26 -7.79 -8.96
C TYR A 35 -6.61 -8.71 -7.93
N GLU A 36 -6.61 -10.02 -8.21
CA GLU A 36 -6.23 -11.04 -7.23
C GLU A 36 -4.70 -11.20 -7.07
N PHE A 37 -3.92 -10.79 -8.07
CA PHE A 37 -2.48 -11.03 -8.07
C PHE A 37 -1.69 -9.84 -7.48
N PRO A 38 -0.73 -10.10 -6.57
CA PRO A 38 0.10 -9.05 -6.00
C PRO A 38 1.04 -8.44 -7.04
N CYS A 39 1.23 -7.14 -6.94
CA CYS A 39 2.16 -6.34 -7.71
C CYS A 39 3.34 -5.93 -6.83
N ILE A 40 4.56 -5.97 -7.40
CA ILE A 40 5.78 -5.57 -6.72
C ILE A 40 6.32 -4.31 -7.39
N PHE A 41 6.63 -3.29 -6.59
CA PHE A 41 7.02 -1.97 -7.10
C PHE A 41 8.20 -1.38 -6.32
N PRO A 42 9.10 -0.61 -6.95
CA PRO A 42 10.19 0.07 -6.24
C PRO A 42 9.64 1.09 -5.23
N LEU A 43 10.16 1.08 -4.01
CA LEU A 43 9.70 1.95 -2.92
C LEU A 43 9.77 3.44 -3.27
N ASP A 44 10.90 3.89 -3.83
CA ASP A 44 11.12 5.29 -4.21
C ASP A 44 10.11 5.78 -5.26
N ARG A 45 9.74 4.90 -6.20
CA ARG A 45 8.73 5.22 -7.22
C ARG A 45 7.34 5.21 -6.63
N PHE A 46 7.05 4.24 -5.76
CA PHE A 46 5.75 4.10 -5.10
C PHE A 46 5.36 5.40 -4.36
N VAL A 47 6.24 5.93 -3.51
CA VAL A 47 5.95 7.14 -2.72
C VAL A 47 5.81 8.42 -3.56
N LYS A 48 6.29 8.42 -4.81
CA LYS A 48 6.17 9.55 -5.75
C LYS A 48 4.92 9.46 -6.61
N GLU A 49 4.48 8.26 -6.93
CA GLU A 49 3.41 8.04 -7.91
C GLU A 49 2.05 7.73 -7.29
N PHE A 50 2.03 7.30 -6.03
CA PHE A 50 0.82 6.94 -5.31
C PHE A 50 0.51 7.99 -4.25
N THR A 51 -0.77 8.15 -3.94
CA THR A 51 -1.25 9.04 -2.88
C THR A 51 -1.75 8.22 -1.71
N PHE A 52 -1.21 8.46 -0.52
CA PHE A 52 -1.68 7.82 0.71
C PHE A 52 -3.13 8.25 1.00
N VAL A 53 -3.99 7.29 1.33
CA VAL A 53 -5.41 7.53 1.60
C VAL A 53 -5.73 7.26 3.08
N SER A 54 -5.42 6.08 3.57
CA SER A 54 -5.66 5.70 4.95
C SER A 54 -4.79 4.53 5.38
N ARG A 55 -4.68 4.32 6.69
CA ARG A 55 -4.05 3.14 7.29
C ARG A 55 -5.09 2.49 8.17
N GLU A 56 -5.35 1.21 7.96
CA GLU A 56 -6.14 0.46 8.93
C GLU A 56 -5.28 0.28 10.19
N GLN A 57 -5.50 1.15 11.18
CA GLN A 57 -4.94 0.96 12.50
C GLN A 57 -5.61 -0.29 13.08
N GLY A 58 -4.85 -1.39 13.11
CA GLY A 58 -5.27 -2.64 13.72
C GLY A 58 -5.80 -2.34 15.11
N ASN A 59 -7.11 -2.42 15.27
CA ASN A 59 -7.72 -2.40 16.58
C ASN A 59 -7.42 -3.78 17.18
N GLU A 60 -6.23 -3.94 17.76
CA GLU A 60 -5.91 -5.04 18.66
C GLU A 60 -6.95 -4.98 19.78
N LYS A 61 -8.01 -5.78 19.63
CA LYS A 61 -8.99 -5.96 20.68
C LYS A 61 -8.25 -6.54 21.87
N ARG A 62 -7.96 -5.68 22.85
CA ARG A 62 -7.56 -6.05 24.20
C ARG A 62 -8.59 -7.08 24.71
N ALA A 63 -8.19 -8.34 24.72
CA ALA A 63 -8.85 -9.42 25.43
C ALA A 63 -8.09 -9.67 26.73
#